data_AF-A0A9E5ILY2-F1
#
_entry.id   AF-A0A9E5ILY2-F1
#
_cell.length_a   1.000
_cell.length_b   1.000
_cell.length_c   1.000
_cell.angle_alpha   90.00
_cell.angle_beta   90.00
_cell.angle_gamma   90.00
#
_symmetry.space_group_name_H-M   'P 1'
#
loop_
_entity.id
_entity.type
_entity.pdbx_description
1 polymer ?
#
loop_
_entity_poly.entity_id
_entity_poly.type
_entity_poly.pdbx_seq_one_letter_code
_entity_poly.pdbx_strand_id
1 'polypeptide(L)'
;MSDDDIRRPRLRSWFLATFLIFITWLLLGSILTGLVASRFGLDLAVLAATDEESLKVLATYPAWQSALAILISFAPLLGGTILMHRIFLRAPVRMLFTSRSSGFGAEVRLGALVMAGLLIAFAIPDLFFNRDDYELTFNLKAFIPYVIMAILFIPMQTTAEEVFYRGWIQQRLDNGSRSIWLVSTFNGLLFAAPHMANPEVKGEFFLAIIGYGSTGFMFAWVTMRRKSMGVAVGAHAANNLMAGLIITSSDSALPAASIWTTPAVSWGPAAFVSLITIPIFIWLTGRWAAKVAE
;
A
#
# COMPACT_ATOMS: atom_id res chain seq x y z
N MET A 1 26.79 18.77 -5.59
CA MET A 1 25.73 18.97 -6.59
C MET A 1 24.64 19.75 -5.86
N SER A 2 24.42 21.01 -6.20
CA SER A 2 23.29 21.76 -5.64
C SER A 2 21.99 21.15 -6.17
N ASP A 3 20.90 21.24 -5.40
CA ASP A 3 19.58 20.73 -5.77
C ASP A 3 19.05 21.32 -7.11
N ASP A 4 19.63 22.44 -7.56
CA ASP A 4 19.27 23.13 -8.80
C ASP A 4 19.73 22.45 -10.10
N ASP A 5 20.62 21.44 -10.04
CA ASP A 5 21.16 20.80 -11.26
C ASP A 5 20.45 19.48 -11.63
N ILE A 6 19.36 19.13 -10.92
CA ILE A 6 18.53 17.96 -11.26
C ILE A 6 17.64 18.32 -12.45
N ARG A 7 18.15 18.12 -13.66
CA ARG A 7 17.36 18.27 -14.88
C ARG A 7 16.17 17.32 -14.85
N ARG A 8 14.96 17.89 -14.79
CA ARG A 8 13.72 17.12 -14.94
C ARG A 8 13.76 16.35 -16.26
N PRO A 9 13.42 15.05 -16.27
CA PRO A 9 13.40 14.26 -17.51
C PRO A 9 12.42 14.87 -18.51
N ARG A 10 12.74 14.78 -19.80
CA ARG A 10 11.78 15.09 -20.87
C ARG A 10 10.53 14.23 -20.68
N LEU A 11 9.35 14.79 -20.93
CA LEU A 11 8.07 14.11 -20.70
C LEU A 11 8.01 12.73 -21.38
N ARG A 12 8.47 12.64 -22.63
CA ARG A 12 8.57 11.37 -23.38
C ARG A 12 9.44 10.31 -22.69
N SER A 13 10.55 10.72 -22.07
CA SER A 13 11.47 9.82 -21.37
C SER A 13 10.86 9.33 -20.07
N TRP A 14 10.10 10.19 -19.39
CA TRP A 14 9.34 9.79 -18.21
C TRP A 14 8.23 8.80 -18.57
N PHE A 15 7.45 9.03 -19.63
CA PHE A 15 6.43 8.07 -20.08
C PHE A 15 7.03 6.72 -20.49
N LEU A 16 8.14 6.73 -21.24
CA LEU A 16 8.85 5.50 -21.60
C LEU A 16 9.33 4.75 -20.34
N ALA A 17 9.92 5.46 -19.37
CA ALA A 17 10.36 4.85 -18.13
C ALA A 17 9.19 4.29 -17.31
N THR A 18 8.08 5.02 -17.20
CA THR A 18 6.84 4.52 -16.56
C THR A 18 6.34 3.26 -17.25
N PHE A 19 6.31 3.23 -18.59
CA PHE A 19 5.94 2.04 -19.35
C PHE A 19 6.89 0.86 -19.07
N LEU A 20 8.20 1.10 -19.04
CA LEU A 20 9.18 0.06 -18.71
C LEU A 20 9.06 -0.45 -17.27
N ILE A 21 8.70 0.41 -16.31
CA ILE A 21 8.38 -0.01 -14.93
C ILE A 21 7.20 -1.00 -14.95
N PHE A 22 6.11 -0.64 -15.63
CA PHE A 22 4.93 -1.52 -15.75
C PHE A 22 5.25 -2.85 -16.43
N ILE A 23 5.95 -2.83 -17.56
CA ILE A 23 6.33 -4.07 -18.27
C ILE A 23 7.26 -4.93 -17.40
N THR A 24 8.21 -4.32 -16.70
CA THR A 24 9.09 -5.04 -15.77
C THR A 24 8.30 -5.68 -14.65
N TRP A 25 7.37 -4.93 -14.05
CA TRP A 25 6.48 -5.43 -13.00
C TRP A 25 5.61 -6.58 -13.49
N LEU A 26 4.89 -6.41 -14.60
CA LEU A 26 4.00 -7.43 -15.12
C LEU A 26 4.76 -8.70 -15.53
N LEU A 27 5.83 -8.58 -16.32
CA LEU A 27 6.56 -9.75 -16.81
C LEU A 27 7.31 -10.48 -15.69
N LEU A 28 8.19 -9.78 -14.98
CA LEU A 28 9.00 -10.41 -13.94
C LEU A 28 8.14 -10.76 -12.71
N GLY A 29 7.13 -9.96 -12.41
CA GLY A 29 6.19 -10.24 -11.32
C GLY A 29 5.39 -11.49 -11.60
N SER A 30 4.81 -11.65 -12.79
CA SER A 30 4.11 -12.88 -13.17
C SER A 30 5.03 -14.11 -13.18
N ILE A 31 6.29 -13.96 -13.60
CA ILE A 31 7.28 -15.05 -13.49
C ILE A 31 7.50 -15.44 -12.02
N LEU A 32 7.73 -14.49 -11.13
CA LEU A 32 7.95 -14.77 -9.71
C LEU A 32 6.71 -15.39 -9.05
N THR A 33 5.51 -14.86 -9.34
CA THR A 33 4.24 -15.46 -8.90
C THR A 33 4.11 -16.90 -9.42
N GLY A 34 4.40 -17.14 -10.70
CA GLY A 34 4.40 -18.48 -11.31
C GLY A 34 5.36 -19.46 -10.65
N LEU A 35 6.58 -19.02 -10.33
CA LEU A 35 7.57 -19.84 -9.64
C LEU A 35 7.13 -20.21 -8.22
N VAL A 36 6.59 -19.24 -7.47
CA VAL A 36 6.05 -19.50 -6.13
C VAL A 36 4.83 -20.41 -6.19
N ALA A 37 3.89 -20.14 -7.11
CA ALA A 37 2.70 -20.96 -7.32
C ALA A 37 3.07 -22.41 -7.67
N SER A 38 3.99 -22.61 -8.62
CA SER A 38 4.49 -23.94 -8.98
C SER A 38 5.16 -24.65 -7.80
N ARG A 39 5.92 -23.93 -6.96
CA ARG A 39 6.58 -24.51 -5.79
C ARG A 39 5.60 -25.02 -4.72
N PHE A 40 4.45 -24.38 -4.60
CA PHE A 40 3.44 -24.70 -3.58
C PHE A 40 2.20 -25.41 -4.14
N GLY A 41 2.12 -25.64 -5.45
CA GLY A 41 0.97 -26.26 -6.11
C GLY A 41 -0.27 -25.37 -6.15
N LEU A 42 -0.08 -24.04 -6.24
CA LEU A 42 -1.18 -23.08 -6.35
C LEU A 42 -1.60 -22.92 -7.81
N ASP A 43 -2.91 -22.85 -8.05
CA ASP A 43 -3.45 -22.52 -9.36
C ASP A 43 -3.34 -21.01 -9.64
N LEU A 44 -2.68 -20.66 -10.76
CA LEU A 44 -2.50 -19.27 -11.18
C LEU A 44 -3.79 -18.57 -11.58
N ALA A 45 -4.74 -19.30 -12.16
CA ALA A 45 -6.05 -18.74 -12.51
C ALA A 45 -6.79 -18.37 -11.22
N VAL A 46 -6.75 -19.24 -10.20
CA VAL A 46 -7.35 -18.98 -8.88
C VAL A 46 -6.71 -17.77 -8.19
N LEU A 47 -5.38 -17.61 -8.26
CA LEU A 47 -4.69 -16.46 -7.67
C LEU A 47 -5.03 -15.11 -8.34
N ALA A 48 -5.46 -15.13 -9.61
CA ALA A 48 -5.79 -13.93 -10.38
C ALA A 48 -7.31 -13.67 -10.52
N ALA A 49 -8.13 -14.62 -10.08
CA ALA A 49 -9.57 -14.58 -10.26
C ALA A 49 -10.26 -13.75 -9.17
N THR A 50 -11.45 -13.25 -9.50
CA THR A 50 -12.26 -12.37 -8.65
C THR A 50 -13.70 -12.90 -8.47
N ASP A 51 -13.99 -14.08 -9.00
CA ASP A 51 -15.27 -14.76 -8.84
C ASP A 51 -15.33 -15.57 -7.55
N GLU A 52 -16.54 -15.82 -7.06
CA GLU A 52 -16.78 -16.46 -5.77
C GLU A 52 -16.29 -17.91 -5.71
N GLU A 53 -16.33 -18.63 -6.83
CA GLU A 53 -15.87 -20.03 -6.89
C GLU A 53 -14.35 -20.08 -6.71
N SER A 54 -13.62 -19.23 -7.42
CA SER A 54 -12.17 -19.10 -7.27
C SER A 54 -11.77 -18.64 -5.86
N LEU A 55 -12.49 -17.70 -5.25
CA LEU A 55 -12.22 -17.27 -3.87
C LEU A 55 -12.39 -18.41 -2.85
N LYS A 56 -13.38 -19.29 -3.04
CA LYS A 56 -13.55 -20.49 -2.21
C LYS A 56 -12.37 -21.44 -2.35
N VAL A 57 -11.86 -21.65 -3.58
CA VAL A 57 -10.66 -22.47 -3.81
C VAL A 57 -9.44 -21.81 -3.17
N LEU A 58 -9.27 -20.50 -3.33
CA LEU A 58 -8.17 -19.72 -2.76
C LEU A 58 -8.11 -19.83 -1.23
N ALA A 59 -9.28 -19.82 -0.57
CA ALA A 59 -9.40 -19.98 0.88
C ALA A 59 -8.98 -21.37 1.40
N THR A 60 -8.90 -22.38 0.53
CA THR A 60 -8.40 -23.72 0.91
C THR A 60 -6.86 -23.79 0.97
N TYR A 61 -6.17 -22.85 0.31
CA TYR A 61 -4.71 -22.80 0.33
C TYR A 61 -4.19 -22.19 1.64
N PRO A 62 -2.99 -22.60 2.11
CA PRO A 62 -2.35 -21.91 3.21
C PRO A 62 -2.14 -20.43 2.88
N ALA A 63 -2.80 -19.53 3.63
CA ALA A 63 -2.83 -18.09 3.34
C ALA A 63 -1.44 -17.48 3.10
N TRP A 64 -0.41 -17.92 3.83
CA TRP A 64 0.95 -17.42 3.68
C TRP A 64 1.58 -17.77 2.32
N GLN A 65 1.20 -18.89 1.70
CA GLN A 65 1.68 -19.30 0.38
C GLN A 65 1.04 -18.46 -0.71
N SER A 66 -0.28 -18.31 -0.67
CA SER A 66 -1.05 -17.46 -1.60
C SER A 66 -0.61 -16.00 -1.51
N ALA A 67 -0.53 -15.45 -0.30
CA ALA A 67 -0.06 -14.09 -0.09
C ALA A 67 1.39 -13.90 -0.54
N LEU A 68 2.30 -14.86 -0.30
CA LEU A 68 3.65 -14.79 -0.84
C LEU A 68 3.66 -14.77 -2.38
N ALA A 69 2.85 -15.61 -3.02
CA ALA A 69 2.74 -15.68 -4.48
C ALA A 69 2.25 -14.36 -5.08
N ILE A 70 1.33 -13.65 -4.41
CA ILE A 70 0.82 -12.35 -4.82
C ILE A 70 1.86 -11.24 -4.55
N LEU A 71 2.36 -11.15 -3.32
CA LEU A 71 3.21 -10.05 -2.86
C LEU A 71 4.62 -10.07 -3.49
N ILE A 72 5.15 -11.23 -3.88
CA ILE A 72 6.47 -11.31 -4.52
C ILE A 72 6.52 -10.54 -5.84
N SER A 73 5.37 -10.35 -6.51
CA SER A 73 5.28 -9.58 -7.75
C SER A 73 5.70 -8.11 -7.58
N PHE A 74 5.62 -7.56 -6.36
CA PHE A 74 5.99 -6.17 -6.08
C PHE A 74 7.50 -5.93 -6.01
N ALA A 75 8.33 -6.97 -5.88
CA ALA A 75 9.77 -6.82 -5.89
C ALA A 75 10.29 -6.25 -7.23
N PRO A 76 9.84 -6.75 -8.40
CA PRO A 76 10.08 -6.10 -9.70
C PRO A 76 9.53 -4.68 -9.83
N LEU A 77 8.40 -4.33 -9.21
CA LEU A 77 7.89 -2.95 -9.21
C LEU A 77 8.87 -2.01 -8.48
N LEU A 78 9.33 -2.41 -7.30
CA LEU A 78 10.30 -1.67 -6.50
C LEU A 78 11.64 -1.54 -7.24
N GLY A 79 12.21 -2.67 -7.66
CA GLY A 79 13.50 -2.72 -8.36
C GLY A 79 13.46 -1.98 -9.70
N GLY A 80 12.40 -2.17 -10.47
CA GLY A 80 12.15 -1.50 -11.75
C GLY A 80 12.05 0.00 -11.59
N THR A 81 11.31 0.49 -10.59
CA THR A 81 11.20 1.94 -10.32
C THR A 81 12.54 2.55 -9.91
N ILE A 82 13.30 1.89 -9.03
CA ILE A 82 14.63 2.35 -8.62
C ILE A 82 15.60 2.37 -9.81
N LEU A 83 15.58 1.32 -10.63
CA LEU A 83 16.45 1.21 -11.80
C LEU A 83 16.12 2.28 -12.85
N MET A 84 14.84 2.44 -13.20
CA MET A 84 14.40 3.44 -14.16
C MET A 84 14.66 4.86 -13.66
N HIS A 85 14.51 5.12 -12.36
CA HIS A 85 14.94 6.37 -11.74
C HIS A 85 16.42 6.64 -11.97
N ARG A 86 17.28 5.66 -11.69
CA ARG A 86 18.73 5.82 -11.85
C ARG A 86 19.13 6.03 -13.31
N ILE A 87 18.52 5.32 -14.25
CA ILE A 87 18.85 5.38 -15.69
C ILE A 87 18.30 6.66 -16.35
N PHE A 88 17.00 6.92 -16.17
CA PHE A 88 16.30 7.97 -16.91
C PHE A 88 16.33 9.33 -16.21
N LEU A 89 16.30 9.37 -14.88
CA LEU A 89 16.37 10.63 -14.14
C LEU A 89 17.80 11.03 -13.79
N ARG A 90 18.75 10.08 -13.83
CA ARG A 90 20.18 10.29 -13.52
C ARG A 90 20.38 10.99 -12.18
N ALA A 91 19.55 10.61 -11.22
CA ALA A 91 19.36 11.28 -9.95
C ALA A 91 19.65 10.29 -8.81
N PRO A 92 20.16 10.75 -7.64
CA PRO A 92 20.40 9.86 -6.51
C PRO A 92 19.13 9.11 -6.08
N VAL A 93 19.22 7.78 -5.90
CA VAL A 93 18.08 6.91 -5.51
C VAL A 93 17.39 7.41 -4.24
N ARG A 94 18.16 8.00 -3.31
CA ARG A 94 17.65 8.63 -2.10
C ARG A 94 16.48 9.59 -2.37
N MET A 95 16.50 10.30 -3.49
CA MET A 95 15.46 11.29 -3.81
C MET A 95 14.10 10.67 -4.06
N LEU A 96 14.02 9.38 -4.44
CA LEU A 96 12.74 8.66 -4.45
C LEU A 96 12.09 8.60 -3.07
N PHE A 97 12.90 8.57 -2.01
CA PHE A 97 12.46 8.38 -0.63
C PHE A 97 12.34 9.68 0.15
N THR A 98 13.34 10.54 0.02
CA THR A 98 13.41 11.78 0.79
C THR A 98 14.38 12.78 0.16
N SER A 99 14.00 14.06 0.20
CA SER A 99 14.93 15.16 -0.08
C SER A 99 15.61 15.68 1.19
N ARG A 100 15.30 15.13 2.38
CA ARG A 100 15.87 15.54 3.66
C ARG A 100 17.18 14.83 3.94
N SER A 101 18.07 15.44 4.71
CA SER A 101 19.41 14.93 5.06
C SER A 101 19.42 13.82 6.13
N SER A 102 18.38 13.69 6.95
CA SER A 102 18.26 12.66 8.00
C SER A 102 16.79 12.40 8.39
N GLY A 103 16.55 11.38 9.23
CA GLY A 103 15.27 11.17 9.91
C GLY A 103 14.26 10.23 9.21
N PHE A 104 14.60 9.61 8.07
CA PHE A 104 13.65 8.75 7.34
C PHE A 104 13.09 7.60 8.20
N GLY A 105 13.94 6.86 8.90
CA GLY A 105 13.47 5.75 9.76
C GLY A 105 12.60 6.22 10.93
N ALA A 106 12.83 7.44 11.42
CA ALA A 106 12.04 8.03 12.48
C ALA A 106 10.65 8.48 11.96
N GLU A 107 10.59 8.99 10.73
CA GLU A 107 9.34 9.26 10.02
C GLU A 107 8.54 7.98 9.73
N VAL A 108 9.20 6.89 9.35
CA VAL A 108 8.56 5.57 9.19
C VAL A 108 7.92 5.11 10.50
N ARG A 109 8.67 5.17 11.61
CA ARG A 109 8.10 4.84 12.93
C ARG A 109 6.93 5.74 13.31
N LEU A 110 7.03 7.04 13.07
CA LEU A 110 5.95 7.98 13.36
C LEU A 110 4.68 7.65 12.57
N GLY A 111 4.81 7.43 11.25
CA GLY A 111 3.68 7.07 10.40
C GLY A 111 3.02 5.76 10.83
N ALA A 112 3.83 4.74 11.12
CA ALA A 112 3.35 3.44 11.57
C ALA A 112 2.58 3.53 12.90
N LEU A 113 3.15 4.21 13.90
CA LEU A 113 2.54 4.35 15.22
C LEU A 113 1.24 5.17 15.19
N VAL A 114 1.23 6.29 14.45
CA VAL A 114 0.01 7.11 14.32
C VAL A 114 -1.08 6.33 13.60
N MET A 115 -0.75 5.65 12.49
CA MET A 115 -1.73 4.87 11.75
C MET A 115 -2.26 3.70 12.59
N ALA A 116 -1.39 2.90 13.20
CA ALA A 116 -1.81 1.79 14.06
C ALA A 116 -2.69 2.27 15.21
N GLY A 117 -2.35 3.39 15.86
CA GLY A 117 -3.15 3.98 16.92
C GLY A 117 -4.54 4.42 16.45
N LEU A 118 -4.65 5.03 15.27
CA LEU A 118 -5.94 5.41 14.69
C LEU A 118 -6.77 4.17 14.32
N LEU A 119 -6.16 3.17 13.68
CA LEU A 119 -6.86 1.93 13.33
C LEU A 119 -7.37 1.20 14.56
N ILE A 120 -6.58 1.11 15.63
CA ILE A 120 -7.02 0.51 16.91
C ILE A 120 -8.16 1.34 17.52
N ALA A 121 -8.07 2.67 17.48
CA ALA A 121 -9.09 3.56 18.04
C ALA A 121 -10.45 3.43 17.32
N PHE A 122 -10.47 3.09 16.02
CA PHE A 122 -11.70 2.80 15.29
C PHE A 122 -12.14 1.34 15.41
N ALA A 123 -11.20 0.39 15.36
CA ALA A 123 -11.49 -1.03 15.37
C ALA A 123 -12.02 -1.55 16.72
N ILE A 124 -11.54 -1.03 17.86
CA ILE A 124 -12.00 -1.48 19.18
C ILE A 124 -13.50 -1.17 19.39
N PRO A 125 -13.98 0.08 19.18
CA PRO A 125 -15.41 0.36 19.24
C PRO A 125 -16.21 -0.47 18.24
N ASP A 126 -15.74 -0.61 17.00
CA ASP A 126 -16.42 -1.37 15.95
C ASP A 126 -16.61 -2.85 16.34
N LEU A 127 -15.54 -3.50 16.83
CA LEU A 127 -15.58 -4.87 17.33
C LEU A 127 -16.51 -5.03 18.56
N PHE A 128 -16.66 -3.99 19.38
CA PHE A 128 -17.52 -4.04 20.56
C PHE A 128 -19.00 -3.85 20.21
N PHE A 129 -19.32 -2.87 19.35
CA PHE A 129 -20.69 -2.52 19.00
C PHE A 129 -21.27 -3.40 17.88
N ASN A 130 -20.43 -3.89 16.98
CA ASN A 130 -20.81 -4.73 15.83
C ASN A 130 -20.22 -6.14 15.94
N ARG A 131 -20.06 -6.66 17.16
CA ARG A 131 -19.40 -7.95 17.44
C ARG A 131 -19.92 -9.12 16.59
N ASP A 132 -21.22 -9.12 16.28
CA ASP A 132 -21.86 -10.20 15.53
C ASP A 132 -21.42 -10.25 14.05
N ASP A 133 -20.80 -9.19 13.54
CA ASP A 133 -20.21 -9.13 12.20
C ASP A 133 -18.81 -9.77 12.14
N TYR A 134 -18.23 -10.15 13.30
CA TYR A 134 -16.87 -10.67 13.41
C TYR A 134 -16.83 -12.12 13.87
N GLU A 135 -16.03 -12.91 13.16
CA GLU A 135 -15.71 -14.28 13.53
C GLU A 135 -14.27 -14.39 14.06
N LEU A 136 -14.11 -15.01 15.24
CA LEU A 136 -12.80 -15.35 15.77
C LEU A 136 -12.22 -16.52 14.96
N THR A 137 -11.29 -16.20 14.06
CA THR A 137 -10.71 -17.13 13.08
C THR A 137 -9.27 -17.51 13.40
N PHE A 138 -8.75 -17.06 14.55
CA PHE A 138 -7.38 -17.28 14.98
C PHE A 138 -7.00 -18.76 15.03
N ASN A 139 -6.07 -19.16 14.17
CA ASN A 139 -5.47 -20.49 14.17
C ASN A 139 -3.94 -20.38 14.25
N LEU A 140 -3.35 -20.76 15.38
CA LEU A 140 -1.91 -20.59 15.63
C LEU A 140 -1.03 -21.25 14.55
N LYS A 141 -1.41 -22.41 14.01
CA LYS A 141 -0.62 -23.14 12.99
C LYS A 141 -0.60 -22.39 11.66
N ALA A 142 -1.69 -21.74 11.29
CA ALA A 142 -1.76 -20.90 10.09
C ALA A 142 -1.18 -19.50 10.32
N PHE A 143 -1.37 -18.96 11.53
CA PHE A 143 -1.01 -17.61 11.90
C PHE A 143 0.49 -17.38 11.93
N ILE A 144 1.28 -18.27 12.57
CA ILE A 144 2.74 -18.09 12.69
C ILE A 144 3.46 -17.96 11.34
N PRO A 145 3.30 -18.87 10.37
CA PRO A 145 3.95 -18.70 9.07
C PRO A 145 3.43 -17.47 8.32
N TYR A 146 2.15 -17.11 8.50
CA TYR A 146 1.59 -15.90 7.92
C TYR A 146 2.21 -14.63 8.51
N VAL A 147 2.40 -14.53 9.82
CA VAL A 147 3.07 -13.38 10.47
C VAL A 147 4.48 -13.18 9.94
N ILE A 148 5.26 -14.26 9.80
CA ILE A 148 6.63 -14.20 9.26
C ILE A 148 6.59 -13.66 7.83
N MET A 149 5.70 -14.19 6.99
CA MET A 149 5.50 -13.71 5.63
C MET A 149 5.08 -12.23 5.62
N ALA A 150 4.07 -11.86 6.40
CA ALA A 150 3.49 -10.53 6.45
C ALA A 150 4.53 -9.47 6.86
N ILE A 151 5.31 -9.71 7.92
CA ILE A 151 6.34 -8.77 8.39
C ILE A 151 7.45 -8.56 7.35
N LEU A 152 7.73 -9.55 6.50
CA LEU A 152 8.78 -9.45 5.48
C LEU A 152 8.25 -8.84 4.16
N PHE A 153 7.11 -9.33 3.69
CA PHE A 153 6.62 -9.06 2.34
C PHE A 153 5.63 -7.88 2.26
N ILE A 154 4.82 -7.62 3.29
CA ILE A 154 3.91 -6.46 3.28
C ILE A 154 4.68 -5.14 3.32
N PRO A 155 5.71 -4.95 4.18
CA PRO A 155 6.51 -3.72 4.13
C PRO A 155 7.25 -3.54 2.80
N MET A 156 7.66 -4.63 2.15
CA MET A 156 8.30 -4.58 0.83
C MET A 156 7.31 -4.18 -0.26
N GLN A 157 6.10 -4.75 -0.28
CA GLN A 157 5.03 -4.38 -1.20
C GLN A 157 4.57 -2.93 -0.99
N THR A 158 4.26 -2.53 0.23
CA THR A 158 3.83 -1.14 0.51
C THR A 158 4.94 -0.15 0.16
N THR A 159 6.22 -0.47 0.40
CA THR A 159 7.35 0.34 -0.06
C THR A 159 7.44 0.41 -1.58
N ALA A 160 7.21 -0.69 -2.31
CA ALA A 160 7.18 -0.69 -3.77
C ALA A 160 6.15 0.29 -4.31
N GLU A 161 4.95 0.27 -3.74
CA GLU A 161 3.87 1.19 -4.10
C GLU A 161 4.21 2.64 -3.72
N GLU A 162 4.73 2.90 -2.51
CA GLU A 162 5.14 4.26 -2.14
C GLU A 162 6.24 4.80 -3.06
N VAL A 163 7.25 3.99 -3.38
CA VAL A 163 8.32 4.38 -4.30
C VAL A 163 7.74 4.71 -5.69
N PHE A 164 6.76 3.94 -6.16
CA PHE A 164 6.11 4.20 -7.44
C PHE A 164 5.20 5.43 -7.40
N TYR A 165 4.22 5.49 -6.49
CA TYR A 165 3.25 6.56 -6.45
C TYR A 165 3.83 7.87 -5.93
N ARG A 166 4.63 7.84 -4.85
CA ARG A 166 5.13 9.03 -4.15
C ARG A 166 6.53 9.40 -4.67
N GLY A 167 7.39 8.41 -4.84
CA GLY A 167 8.74 8.61 -5.37
C GLY A 167 8.78 8.91 -6.88
N TRP A 168 7.92 8.31 -7.70
CA TRP A 168 8.00 8.44 -9.15
C TRP A 168 6.88 9.29 -9.76
N ILE A 169 5.62 8.93 -9.52
CA ILE A 169 4.46 9.64 -10.09
C ILE A 169 4.31 11.03 -9.48
N GLN A 170 4.27 11.13 -8.15
CA GLN A 170 4.04 12.39 -7.45
C GLN A 170 5.17 13.40 -7.68
N GLN A 171 6.44 12.97 -7.75
CA GLN A 171 7.54 13.89 -8.09
C GLN A 171 7.39 14.51 -9.48
N ARG A 172 6.76 13.80 -10.43
CA ARG A 172 6.43 14.37 -11.73
C ARG A 172 5.24 15.33 -11.67
N LEU A 173 4.25 15.01 -10.83
CA LEU A 173 3.08 15.84 -10.63
C LEU A 173 3.42 17.12 -9.88
N ASP A 174 4.34 17.06 -8.93
CA ASP A 174 4.86 18.20 -8.20
C ASP A 174 5.84 18.99 -9.07
N ASN A 175 5.29 19.86 -9.91
CA ASN A 175 6.08 20.74 -10.75
C ASN A 175 6.53 22.02 -10.02
N GLY A 176 6.21 22.17 -8.73
CA GLY A 176 6.49 23.37 -7.92
C GLY A 176 5.44 24.50 -8.02
N SER A 177 4.44 24.38 -8.89
CA SER A 177 3.39 25.40 -9.10
C SER A 177 1.97 24.89 -8.89
N ARG A 178 1.80 23.58 -8.65
CA ARG A 178 0.50 22.95 -8.47
C ARG A 178 0.11 22.91 -6.99
N SER A 179 -1.17 23.12 -6.74
CA SER A 179 -1.73 23.01 -5.38
C SER A 179 -1.53 21.59 -4.83
N ILE A 180 -1.18 21.51 -3.55
CA ILE A 180 -1.08 20.24 -2.80
C ILE A 180 -2.37 19.41 -2.91
N TRP A 181 -3.54 20.07 -2.97
CA TRP A 181 -4.83 19.42 -3.17
C TRP A 181 -4.89 18.69 -4.51
N LEU A 182 -4.55 19.38 -5.59
CA LEU A 182 -4.59 18.82 -6.94
C LEU A 182 -3.65 17.61 -7.08
N VAL A 183 -2.42 17.75 -6.61
CA VAL A 183 -1.42 16.66 -6.68
C VAL A 183 -1.86 15.46 -5.83
N SER A 184 -2.35 15.70 -4.62
CA SER A 184 -2.78 14.63 -3.71
C SER A 184 -4.04 13.91 -4.22
N THR A 185 -5.02 14.64 -4.77
CA THR A 185 -6.23 14.04 -5.36
C THR A 185 -5.88 13.18 -6.56
N PHE A 186 -5.07 13.69 -7.50
CA PHE A 186 -4.71 12.89 -8.68
C PHE A 186 -3.87 11.67 -8.30
N ASN A 187 -2.94 11.80 -7.35
CA ASN A 187 -2.18 10.66 -6.84
C ASN A 187 -3.08 9.63 -6.14
N GLY A 188 -4.02 10.08 -5.31
CA GLY A 188 -4.99 9.21 -4.65
C GLY A 188 -5.88 8.44 -5.62
N LEU A 189 -6.36 9.08 -6.69
CA LEU A 189 -7.12 8.40 -7.74
C LEU A 189 -6.30 7.35 -8.49
N LEU A 190 -5.04 7.66 -8.82
CA LEU A 190 -4.13 6.70 -9.44
C LEU A 190 -3.81 5.52 -8.51
N PHE A 191 -3.71 5.78 -7.20
CA PHE A 191 -3.51 4.75 -6.19
C PHE A 191 -4.74 3.83 -6.05
N ALA A 192 -5.94 4.39 -6.10
CA ALA A 192 -7.19 3.62 -6.04
C ALA A 192 -7.45 2.79 -7.30
N ALA A 193 -6.99 3.24 -8.47
CA ALA A 193 -7.29 2.62 -9.76
C ALA A 193 -7.04 1.10 -9.83
N PRO A 194 -5.86 0.54 -9.45
CA PRO A 194 -5.65 -0.90 -9.50
C PRO A 194 -6.56 -1.68 -8.55
N HIS A 195 -6.93 -1.08 -7.41
CA HIS A 195 -7.77 -1.73 -6.40
C HIS A 195 -9.22 -1.90 -6.88
N MET A 196 -9.65 -1.19 -7.93
CA MET A 196 -10.99 -1.35 -8.48
C MET A 196 -11.23 -2.72 -9.15
N ALA A 197 -10.15 -3.47 -9.38
CA ALA A 197 -10.22 -4.84 -9.85
C ALA A 197 -10.31 -5.87 -8.69
N ASN A 198 -10.24 -5.44 -7.44
CA ASN A 198 -10.26 -6.35 -6.30
C ASN A 198 -11.66 -6.98 -6.09
N PRO A 199 -11.72 -8.25 -5.64
CA PRO A 199 -12.98 -8.92 -5.34
C PRO A 199 -13.86 -8.17 -4.33
N GLU A 200 -13.27 -7.61 -3.27
CA GLU A 200 -14.01 -6.86 -2.24
C GLU A 200 -14.70 -5.60 -2.79
N VAL A 201 -14.33 -5.09 -3.98
CA VAL A 201 -14.93 -3.89 -4.58
C VAL A 201 -16.20 -4.21 -5.39
N LYS A 202 -16.49 -5.49 -5.65
CA LYS A 202 -17.60 -5.89 -6.52
C LYS A 202 -18.94 -5.39 -5.97
N GLY A 203 -19.58 -4.49 -6.72
CA GLY A 203 -20.86 -3.87 -6.34
C GLY A 203 -20.71 -2.58 -5.50
N GLU A 204 -19.51 -2.24 -5.04
CA GLU A 204 -19.23 -1.18 -4.06
C GLU A 204 -18.28 -0.10 -4.59
N PHE A 205 -18.16 -0.01 -5.92
CA PHE A 205 -17.19 0.81 -6.66
C PHE A 205 -17.03 2.24 -6.12
N PHE A 206 -18.13 2.96 -5.90
CA PHE A 206 -18.07 4.36 -5.48
C PHE A 206 -17.48 4.54 -4.09
N LEU A 207 -17.88 3.70 -3.14
CA LEU A 207 -17.36 3.76 -1.76
C LEU A 207 -15.92 3.24 -1.70
N ALA A 208 -15.58 2.24 -2.52
CA ALA A 208 -14.20 1.76 -2.66
C ALA A 208 -13.24 2.83 -3.18
N ILE A 209 -13.64 3.60 -4.20
CA ILE A 209 -12.85 4.76 -4.67
C ILE A 209 -12.64 5.76 -3.54
N ILE A 210 -13.67 6.04 -2.73
CA ILE A 210 -13.54 6.96 -1.61
C ILE A 210 -12.56 6.39 -0.57
N GLY A 211 -12.68 5.11 -0.20
CA GLY A 211 -11.79 4.46 0.77
C GLY A 211 -10.32 4.46 0.31
N TYR A 212 -10.01 3.77 -0.79
CA TYR A 212 -8.63 3.69 -1.30
C TYR A 212 -8.10 5.06 -1.74
N GLY A 213 -8.93 5.87 -2.38
CA GLY A 213 -8.54 7.20 -2.88
C GLY A 213 -8.22 8.17 -1.76
N SER A 214 -8.98 8.13 -0.65
CA SER A 214 -8.72 8.94 0.55
C SER A 214 -7.39 8.59 1.21
N THR A 215 -7.11 7.29 1.35
CA THR A 215 -5.82 6.79 1.85
C THR A 215 -4.67 7.23 0.94
N GLY A 216 -4.84 7.05 -0.38
CA GLY A 216 -3.87 7.47 -1.37
C GLY A 216 -3.57 8.97 -1.32
N PHE A 217 -4.63 9.79 -1.23
CA PHE A 217 -4.57 11.24 -1.05
C PHE A 217 -3.79 11.63 0.20
N MET A 218 -4.10 11.02 1.35
CA MET A 218 -3.49 11.34 2.62
C MET A 218 -1.98 11.08 2.61
N PHE A 219 -1.56 9.94 2.06
CA PHE A 219 -0.14 9.60 1.91
C PHE A 219 0.60 10.56 0.96
N ALA A 220 -0.03 10.94 -0.15
CA ALA A 220 0.52 11.94 -1.05
C ALA A 220 0.69 13.30 -0.35
N TRP A 221 -0.32 13.73 0.40
CA TRP A 221 -0.33 14.99 1.15
C TRP A 221 0.82 15.07 2.15
N VAL A 222 0.96 14.07 3.02
CA VAL A 222 2.05 14.08 4.02
C VAL A 222 3.41 14.00 3.34
N THR A 223 3.53 13.28 2.22
CA THR A 223 4.77 13.24 1.45
C THR A 223 5.15 14.62 0.92
N MET A 224 4.21 15.38 0.34
CA MET A 224 4.48 16.75 -0.14
C MET A 224 4.88 17.68 0.99
N ARG A 225 4.12 17.66 2.11
CA ARG A 225 4.38 18.52 3.28
C ARG A 225 5.77 18.28 3.88
N ARG A 226 6.25 17.04 3.82
CA ARG A 226 7.50 16.63 4.46
C ARG A 226 8.69 16.54 3.51
N LYS A 227 8.45 16.59 2.20
CA LYS A 227 9.43 16.26 1.15
C LYS A 227 10.11 14.90 1.41
N SER A 228 9.33 13.96 1.93
CA SER A 228 9.78 12.65 2.38
C SER A 228 8.59 11.72 2.52
N MET A 229 8.68 10.51 1.97
CA MET A 229 7.59 9.53 2.04
C MET A 229 7.66 8.64 3.29
N GLY A 230 8.61 8.86 4.22
CA GLY A 230 8.80 7.99 5.39
C GLY A 230 7.52 7.78 6.20
N VAL A 231 6.78 8.87 6.48
CA VAL A 231 5.48 8.80 7.19
C VAL A 231 4.46 7.97 6.41
N ALA A 232 4.40 8.12 5.07
CA ALA A 232 3.50 7.36 4.22
C ALA A 232 3.85 5.87 4.21
N VAL A 233 5.13 5.51 4.03
CA VAL A 233 5.62 4.11 4.08
C VAL A 233 5.24 3.43 5.40
N GLY A 234 5.51 4.09 6.52
CA GLY A 234 5.19 3.54 7.84
C GLY A 234 3.70 3.35 8.04
N ALA A 235 2.89 4.35 7.69
CA ALA A 235 1.45 4.27 7.82
C ALA A 235 0.84 3.21 6.89
N HIS A 236 1.31 3.12 5.65
CA HIS A 236 0.83 2.15 4.69
C HIS A 236 1.13 0.71 5.13
N ALA A 237 2.36 0.45 5.61
CA ALA A 237 2.73 -0.84 6.17
C ALA A 237 1.89 -1.20 7.40
N ALA A 238 1.68 -0.26 8.33
CA ALA A 238 0.84 -0.48 9.51
C ALA A 238 -0.61 -0.80 9.15
N ASN A 239 -1.18 -0.11 8.16
CA ASN A 239 -2.52 -0.37 7.66
C ASN A 239 -2.67 -1.81 7.12
N ASN A 240 -1.76 -2.23 6.25
CA ASN A 240 -1.82 -3.57 5.65
C ASN A 240 -1.48 -4.67 6.64
N LEU A 241 -0.56 -4.42 7.59
CA LEU A 241 -0.30 -5.37 8.68
C LEU A 241 -1.51 -5.52 9.61
N MET A 242 -2.24 -4.44 9.91
CA MET A 242 -3.48 -4.51 10.68
C MET A 242 -4.55 -5.34 9.93
N ALA A 243 -4.73 -5.06 8.63
CA ALA A 243 -5.67 -5.80 7.78
C ALA A 243 -5.30 -7.29 7.61
N GLY A 244 -4.01 -7.60 7.54
CA GLY A 244 -3.53 -8.97 7.38
C GLY A 244 -3.47 -9.77 8.69
N LEU A 245 -3.19 -9.13 9.83
CA LEU A 245 -2.93 -9.84 11.08
C LEU A 245 -4.07 -9.77 12.08
N ILE A 246 -4.86 -8.69 12.07
CA ILE A 246 -5.82 -8.41 13.15
C ILE A 246 -7.25 -8.59 12.68
N ILE A 247 -7.69 -7.83 11.67
CA ILE A 247 -9.06 -7.89 11.12
C ILE A 247 -8.97 -7.93 9.59
N THR A 248 -9.47 -9.00 8.99
CA THR A 248 -9.57 -9.16 7.53
C THR A 248 -11.02 -9.43 7.10
N SER A 249 -11.26 -9.55 5.80
CA SER A 249 -12.55 -9.97 5.25
C SER A 249 -12.38 -11.18 4.33
N SER A 250 -13.43 -12.00 4.23
CA SER A 250 -13.39 -13.23 3.42
C SER A 250 -13.34 -12.97 1.91
N ASP A 251 -13.79 -11.79 1.48
CA ASP A 251 -13.76 -11.30 0.10
C ASP A 251 -12.47 -10.55 -0.27
N SER A 252 -11.48 -10.48 0.63
CA SER A 252 -10.21 -9.76 0.42
C SER A 252 -9.38 -10.36 -0.73
N ALA A 253 -8.85 -9.49 -1.59
CA ALA A 253 -7.88 -9.82 -2.64
C ALA A 253 -6.61 -10.50 -2.11
N LEU A 254 -6.21 -10.17 -0.88
CA LEU A 254 -5.04 -10.76 -0.22
C LEU A 254 -5.51 -11.73 0.87
N PRO A 255 -5.33 -13.05 0.70
CA PRO A 255 -5.69 -14.03 1.73
C PRO A 255 -4.88 -13.81 3.00
N ALA A 256 -5.54 -13.90 4.15
CA ALA A 256 -4.94 -13.65 5.45
C ALA A 256 -5.27 -14.74 6.47
N ALA A 257 -4.32 -15.04 7.35
CA ALA A 257 -4.59 -15.75 8.60
C ALA A 257 -4.60 -14.71 9.73
N SER A 258 -5.71 -13.98 9.87
CA SER A 258 -5.91 -12.93 10.87
C SER A 258 -6.49 -13.47 12.18
N ILE A 259 -6.61 -12.62 13.19
CA ILE A 259 -7.30 -12.96 14.45
C ILE A 259 -8.82 -12.98 14.24
N TRP A 260 -9.34 -11.94 13.58
CA TRP A 260 -10.76 -11.76 13.30
C TRP A 260 -11.00 -11.66 11.80
N THR A 261 -12.15 -12.16 11.36
CA THR A 261 -12.59 -12.09 9.97
C THR A 261 -14.04 -11.62 9.90
N THR A 262 -14.35 -10.74 8.95
CA THR A 262 -15.73 -10.41 8.55
C THR A 262 -16.10 -11.11 7.24
N PRO A 263 -17.40 -11.29 6.93
CA PRO A 263 -17.82 -11.88 5.66
C PRO A 263 -17.40 -11.04 4.44
N ALA A 264 -17.48 -9.71 4.55
CA ALA A 264 -17.15 -8.77 3.50
C ALA A 264 -16.63 -7.44 4.07
N VAL A 265 -16.01 -6.61 3.23
CA VAL A 265 -15.67 -5.23 3.61
C VAL A 265 -16.95 -4.39 3.72
N SER A 266 -17.18 -3.80 4.89
CA SER A 266 -18.25 -2.81 5.07
C SER A 266 -17.82 -1.44 4.54
N TRP A 267 -18.02 -1.24 3.23
CA TRP A 267 -17.48 -0.08 2.51
C TRP A 267 -18.00 1.27 2.99
N GLY A 268 -19.24 1.36 3.48
CA GLY A 268 -19.81 2.59 4.03
C GLY A 268 -18.98 3.12 5.21
N PRO A 269 -18.89 2.35 6.31
CA PRO A 269 -18.00 2.65 7.43
C PRO A 269 -16.54 2.80 7.02
N ALA A 270 -15.99 1.92 6.17
CA ALA A 270 -14.58 1.99 5.76
C ALA A 270 -14.23 3.29 5.00
N ALA A 271 -15.10 3.72 4.09
CA ALA A 271 -14.95 4.99 3.36
C ALA A 271 -15.07 6.19 4.30
N PHE A 272 -16.03 6.17 5.23
CA PHE A 272 -16.19 7.22 6.24
C PHE A 272 -14.95 7.33 7.14
N VAL A 273 -14.48 6.20 7.68
CA VAL A 273 -13.26 6.13 8.51
C VAL A 273 -12.05 6.65 7.72
N SER A 274 -11.91 6.27 6.46
CA SER A 274 -10.81 6.73 5.60
C SER A 274 -10.82 8.26 5.43
N LEU A 275 -11.99 8.86 5.24
CA LEU A 275 -12.14 10.32 5.09
C LEU A 275 -11.81 11.09 6.39
N ILE A 276 -12.34 10.65 7.54
CA ILE A 276 -12.06 11.31 8.82
C ILE A 276 -10.61 11.11 9.27
N THR A 277 -9.98 10.01 8.85
CA THR A 277 -8.57 9.74 9.15
C THR A 277 -7.65 10.77 8.51
N ILE A 278 -7.99 11.33 7.34
CA ILE A 278 -7.16 12.33 6.63
C ILE A 278 -6.77 13.51 7.55
N PRO A 279 -7.71 14.34 8.05
CA PRO A 279 -7.34 15.50 8.86
C PRO A 279 -6.68 15.12 10.19
N ILE A 280 -7.12 14.02 10.82
CA ILE A 280 -6.59 13.57 12.11
C ILE A 280 -5.15 13.09 11.96
N PHE A 281 -4.87 12.27 10.96
CA PHE A 281 -3.54 11.75 10.66
C PHE A 281 -2.57 12.87 10.28
N ILE A 282 -3.00 13.82 9.43
CA ILE A 282 -2.18 14.98 9.06
C ILE A 282 -1.86 15.83 10.30
N TRP A 283 -2.84 16.06 11.17
CA TRP A 283 -2.64 16.84 12.40
C TRP A 283 -1.69 16.13 13.38
N LEU A 284 -1.91 14.84 13.65
CA LEU A 284 -1.07 14.05 14.56
C LEU A 284 0.37 13.97 14.03
N THR A 285 0.56 13.56 12.78
CA THR A 285 1.92 13.47 12.22
C THR A 285 2.60 14.83 12.16
N GLY A 286 1.87 15.93 11.93
CA GLY A 286 2.39 17.29 12.03
C GLY A 286 2.82 17.68 13.46
N ARG A 287 1.97 17.41 14.45
CA ARG A 287 2.23 17.72 15.88
C ARG A 287 3.45 16.99 16.43
N TRP A 288 3.62 15.72 16.08
CA TRP A 288 4.66 14.86 16.63
C TRP A 288 5.95 14.88 15.81
N ALA A 289 5.91 15.38 14.57
CA ALA A 289 7.10 15.49 13.72
C ALA A 289 8.22 16.35 14.30
N ALA A 290 7.90 17.42 15.03
CA ALA A 290 8.89 18.28 15.65
C ALA A 290 9.73 17.54 16.69
N LYS A 291 9.14 16.54 17.35
CA LYS A 291 9.78 15.73 18.40
C LYS A 291 10.63 14.58 17.87
N VAL A 292 10.53 14.30 16.57
CA VAL A 292 11.18 13.16 15.89
C VAL A 292 12.29 13.65 14.95
N ALA A 293 12.46 14.97 14.83
CA ALA A 293 13.48 15.62 13.99
C ALA A 293 14.79 15.94 14.74
N GLU A 294 14.83 15.67 16.05
CA GLU A 294 16.02 15.66 16.91
C GLU A 294 16.64 14.25 16.92
#